data_AF-A0A803R149-F1
#
_entry.id   AF-A0A803R149-F1
#
_cell.length_a   1.000
_cell.length_b   1.000
_cell.length_c   1.000
_cell.angle_alpha   90.00
_cell.angle_beta   90.00
_cell.angle_gamma   90.00
#
_symmetry.space_group_name_H-M   'P 1'
#
loop_
_entity.id
_entity.type
_entity.pdbx_description
1 polymer ?
#
loop_
_entity_poly.entity_id
_entity_poly.type
_entity_poly.pdbx_seq_one_letter_code
_entity_poly.pdbx_strand_id
1 'polypeptide(L)' 'MAKPMKGCVKLEEMKALAVAWSLKLLVSLRHTVDLIETDSLMVVNGLKSQTKGLSAFYTVLNDVTFFIQIFTSTVLSCL' A
#
# COMPACT_ATOMS: atom_id res chain seq x y z
N MET A 1 -16.65 14.08 -3.89
CA MET A 1 -15.96 13.97 -5.19
C MET A 1 -14.46 13.96 -4.92
N ALA A 2 -13.73 12.90 -5.29
CA ALA A 2 -12.29 12.83 -5.06
C ALA A 2 -11.56 13.76 -6.03
N LYS A 3 -10.68 14.62 -5.52
CA LYS A 3 -9.88 15.54 -6.35
C LYS A 3 -8.67 14.76 -6.88
N PRO A 4 -8.37 14.79 -8.18
CA PRO A 4 -7.19 14.12 -8.72
C PRO A 4 -5.94 14.70 -8.09
N MET A 5 -5.05 13.82 -7.62
CA MET A 5 -3.77 14.21 -7.06
C MET A 5 -2.85 14.66 -8.21
N LYS A 6 -2.45 15.94 -8.19
CA LYS A 6 -1.48 16.49 -9.15
C LYS A 6 -0.07 16.18 -8.66
N GLY A 7 0.73 15.50 -9.47
CA GLY A 7 2.15 15.28 -9.20
C GLY A 7 2.86 14.50 -10.30
N CYS A 8 4.18 14.67 -10.41
CA CYS A 8 5.06 13.79 -11.18
C CYS A 8 5.46 12.61 -10.29
N VAL A 9 4.52 11.70 -10.05
CA VAL A 9 4.73 10.51 -9.24
C VAL A 9 4.96 9.33 -10.18
N LYS A 10 5.97 8.49 -9.91
CA LYS A 10 6.18 7.28 -10.72
C LYS A 10 4.98 6.35 -10.57
N LEU A 11 4.72 5.55 -11.60
CA LEU A 11 3.58 4.62 -11.58
C LEU A 11 3.62 3.70 -10.34
N GLU A 12 4.80 3.18 -10.00
CA GLU A 12 5.02 2.31 -8.83
C GLU A 12 4.66 3.01 -7.51
N GLU A 13 5.10 4.27 -7.36
CA GLU A 13 4.81 5.11 -6.19
C GLU A 13 3.31 5.42 -6.11
N MET A 14 2.68 5.71 -7.24
CA MET A 14 1.24 5.97 -7.31
C MET A 14 0.43 4.73 -6.91
N LYS A 15 0.82 3.53 -7.37
CA LYS A 15 0.17 2.28 -6.97
C LYS A 15 0.36 1.98 -5.48
N ALA A 16 1.57 2.17 -4.95
CA ALA A 16 1.82 2.02 -3.52
C ALA A 16 1.01 3.02 -2.68
N LEU A 17 0.92 4.28 -3.12
CA LEU A 17 0.12 5.30 -2.46
C LEU A 17 -1.36 4.95 -2.46
N ALA A 18 -1.89 4.44 -3.57
CA ALA A 18 -3.29 4.03 -3.66
C ALA A 18 -3.62 2.94 -2.61
N VAL A 19 -2.72 1.97 -2.42
CA VAL A 19 -2.87 0.94 -1.38
C VAL A 19 -2.79 1.57 0.02
N ALA A 20 -1.78 2.41 0.28
CA ALA A 20 -1.61 3.07 1.58
C ALA A 20 -2.84 3.91 1.98
N TRP A 21 -3.38 4.70 1.04
CA TRP A 21 -4.58 5.51 1.27
C TRP A 21 -5.83 4.66 1.50
N SER A 22 -5.98 3.57 0.77
CA SER A 22 -7.09 2.64 0.95
C SER A 22 -7.05 2.01 2.34
N LEU A 23 -5.88 1.55 2.78
CA LEU A 23 -5.70 0.99 4.12
C LEU A 23 -5.93 2.02 5.22
N LYS A 24 -5.39 3.23 5.05
CA LYS A 24 -5.61 4.33 5.99
C LYS A 24 -7.11 4.67 6.13
N LEU A 25 -7.85 4.63 5.04
CA LEU A 25 -9.30 4.81 5.06
C LEU A 25 -10.00 3.66 5.79
N LEU A 26 -9.59 2.41 5.57
CA LEU A 26 -10.18 1.26 6.26
C LEU A 26 -9.91 1.31 7.77
N VAL A 27 -8.70 1.73 8.18
CA VAL A 27 -8.37 2.00 9.59
C VAL A 27 -9.26 3.08 10.18
N SER A 28 -9.46 4.20 9.47
CA SER A 28 -10.29 5.30 9.98
C SER A 28 -11.77 4.91 10.12
N LEU A 29 -12.24 3.99 9.29
CA LEU A 29 -13.58 3.41 9.35
C LEU A 29 -13.69 2.25 10.36
N ARG A 30 -12.58 1.83 10.99
CA ARG A 30 -12.50 0.68 11.91
C ARG A 30 -12.99 -0.64 11.30
N HIS A 31 -12.82 -0.82 10.00
CA HIS A 31 -13.11 -2.09 9.34
C HIS A 31 -11.96 -3.08 9.50
N THR A 32 -12.28 -4.36 9.64
CA THR A 32 -11.30 -5.43 9.53
C THR A 32 -11.05 -5.74 8.06
N VAL A 33 -9.82 -6.16 7.73
CA VAL A 33 -9.40 -6.46 6.37
C VAL A 33 -8.77 -7.84 6.35
N ASP A 34 -9.40 -8.78 5.66
CA ASP A 34 -8.88 -10.15 5.55
C ASP A 34 -8.01 -10.34 4.30
N LEU A 35 -8.28 -9.59 3.23
CA LEU A 35 -7.61 -9.71 1.94
C LEU A 35 -7.37 -8.33 1.33
N ILE A 36 -6.15 -8.12 0.81
CA ILE A 36 -5.77 -6.98 -0.01
C ILE A 36 -5.32 -7.50 -1.37
N GLU A 37 -6.01 -7.10 -2.42
CA GLU A 37 -5.66 -7.41 -3.81
C GLU A 37 -5.08 -6.16 -4.49
N THR A 38 -4.00 -6.33 -5.25
CA THR A 38 -3.41 -5.27 -6.07
C THR A 38 -2.96 -5.82 -7.41
N ASP A 39 -3.07 -5.02 -8.47
CA ASP A 39 -2.53 -5.33 -9.80
C ASP A 39 -1.03 -4.97 -9.92
N SER A 40 -0.39 -4.64 -8.79
CA SER A 40 1.00 -4.20 -8.74
C SER A 40 1.92 -5.29 -8.20
N LEU A 41 2.52 -6.05 -9.12
CA LEU A 41 3.53 -7.04 -8.77
C LEU A 41 4.70 -6.42 -7.99
N MET A 42 5.06 -5.16 -8.30
CA MET A 42 6.11 -4.41 -7.61
C MET A 42 5.76 -4.13 -6.15
N VAL A 43 4.51 -3.80 -5.82
CA VAL A 43 4.07 -3.59 -4.44
C VAL A 43 4.10 -4.91 -3.66
N VAL A 44 3.56 -5.99 -4.25
CA VAL A 44 3.56 -7.30 -3.59
C VAL A 44 4.98 -7.83 -3.36
N ASN A 45 5.83 -7.76 -4.37
CA ASN A 45 7.23 -8.16 -4.24
C ASN A 45 7.99 -7.24 -3.28
N GLY A 46 7.74 -5.93 -3.34
CA GLY A 46 8.37 -4.95 -2.46
C GLY A 46 8.04 -5.16 -0.98
N LEU A 47 6.81 -5.59 -0.66
CA LEU A 47 6.41 -5.92 0.72
C LEU A 47 6.97 -7.26 1.20
N LYS A 48 7.15 -8.23 0.28
CA LYS A 48 7.79 -9.53 0.59
C LYS A 48 9.30 -9.42 0.72
N SER A 49 9.92 -8.61 -0.13
CA SER A 49 11.35 -8.36 -0.11
C SER A 49 11.63 -7.40 1.04
N GLN A 50 12.22 -7.89 2.14
CA GLN A 50 12.63 -7.03 3.27
C GLN A 50 13.73 -6.01 2.90
N THR A 51 14.02 -5.83 1.62
CA THR A 51 14.96 -4.86 1.07
C THR A 51 14.46 -3.45 1.29
N LYS A 52 15.14 -2.73 2.18
CA LYS A 52 14.95 -1.31 2.42
C LYS A 52 15.81 -0.51 1.45
N GLY A 53 15.18 0.23 0.54
CA GLY A 53 15.84 1.23 -0.30
C GLY A 53 15.54 2.66 0.16
N LEU A 54 16.40 3.62 -0.19
CA LEU A 54 16.22 5.05 0.12
C LEU A 54 15.30 5.78 -0.90
N SER A 55 14.33 5.09 -1.51
CA SER A 55 13.42 5.70 -2.50
C SER A 55 12.07 6.11 -1.89
N ALA A 56 11.38 7.04 -2.56
CA ALA A 56 10.02 7.43 -2.17
C ALA A 56 9.07 6.23 -2.20
N PHE A 57 9.24 5.31 -3.15
CA PHE A 57 8.49 4.05 -3.20
C PHE A 57 8.62 3.22 -1.91
N TYR A 58 9.85 2.96 -1.44
CA TYR A 58 10.07 2.19 -0.21
C TYR A 58 9.59 2.93 1.04
N THR A 59 9.59 4.26 1.04
CA THR A 59 8.99 5.06 2.11
C THR A 59 7.50 4.79 2.21
N VAL A 60 6.78 4.77 1.07
CA VAL A 60 5.35 4.45 1.03
C VAL A 60 5.10 2.98 1.38
N LEU A 61 5.97 2.05 0.96
CA LEU A 61 5.84 0.63 1.35
C LEU A 61 5.97 0.40 2.86
N ASN A 62 6.78 1.21 3.56
CA ASN A 62 6.83 1.14 5.02
C ASN A 62 5.48 1.55 5.63
N ASP A 63 4.82 2.58 5.09
CA ASP A 63 3.49 2.98 5.54
C ASP A 63 2.46 1.87 5.27
N VAL A 64 2.50 1.25 4.09
CA VAL A 64 1.64 0.10 3.76
C VAL A 64 1.89 -1.05 4.73
N THR A 65 3.14 -1.38 5.01
CA THR A 65 3.51 -2.43 5.97
C THR A 65 2.97 -2.14 7.36
N PHE A 66 3.12 -0.90 7.83
CA PHE A 66 2.58 -0.45 9.10
C PHE A 66 1.05 -0.60 9.16
N PHE A 67 0.32 -0.20 8.13
CA PHE A 67 -1.14 -0.36 8.10
C PHE A 67 -1.58 -1.82 8.02
N ILE A 68 -0.87 -2.66 7.27
CA ILE A 68 -1.16 -4.11 7.22
C ILE A 68 -1.00 -4.73 8.61
N GLN A 69 0.02 -4.34 9.39
CA GLN A 69 0.23 -4.85 10.75
C GLN A 69 -0.90 -4.53 11.73
N ILE A 70 -1.71 -3.48 11.46
CA ILE A 70 -2.89 -3.15 12.26
C ILE A 70 -4.00 -4.19 12.06
N PHE A 71 -4.06 -4.80 10.88
CA PHE A 71 -5.05 -5.81 10.54
C PHE A 71 -4.46 -7.20 10.79
N THR A 72 -4.84 -7.83 11.90
CA THR A 72 -4.40 -9.20 12.23
C THR A 72 -4.85 -10.19 11.14
N SER A 73 -3.91 -10.97 10.61
CA SER A 73 -4.13 -12.04 9.61
C SER A 73 -4.47 -11.62 8.18
N THR A 74 -4.21 -10.38 7.76
CA THR A 74 -4.48 -9.95 6.38
C THR A 74 -3.56 -10.64 5.36
N VAL A 75 -4.15 -11.16 4.29
CA VAL A 75 -3.44 -11.75 3.15
C VAL A 75 -3.26 -10.70 2.06
N LEU A 76 -2.08 -10.66 1.45
CA LEU A 76 -1.77 -9.81 0.30
C LEU A 76 -1.53 -10.67 -0.95
N SER A 77 -2.29 -10.42 -2.02
CA SER A 77 -2.17 -11.10 -3.31
C SER A 77 -2.03 -10.12 -4.47
N CYS A 78 -1.38 -10.58 -5.56
CA CYS A 78 -1.35 -9.88 -6.84
C CYS A 78 -2.37 -10.54 -7.77
N LEU A 79 -3.19 -9.74 -8.45
CA LEU A 79 -4.15 -10.20 -9.46
C LEU A 79 -3.48 -10.35 -10.85
#